data_AF-A0A6N8X5F7-F1
#
_entry.id   AF-A0A6N8X5F7-F1
#
_cell.length_a   1.000
_cell.length_b   1.000
_cell.length_c   1.000
_cell.angle_alpha   90.00
_cell.angle_beta   90.00
_cell.angle_gamma   90.00
#
_symmetry.space_group_name_H-M   'P 1'
#
loop_
_entity.id
_entity.type
_entity.pdbx_description
1 polymer ?
#
loop_
_entity_poly.entity_id
_entity_poly.type
_entity_poly.pdbx_seq_one_letter_code
_entity_poly.pdbx_strand_id
1 'polypeptide(L)'
;GLRSAFLPQRSIRWMERGGAVSQAGRGMLIGLPFPICSCGVVPLYRSLIQRGAPPAAAMAFLVATPELGLDAVLLSIPLLGPQVTILRLATAALVALLVGWLVGGRIKAALRAEEQAVSSDYAPSLTARLGVALRSGTGEVVDHTAPWIILGLGVAALVTPLLESGWLGSLPPVTDVFIFALLGFPTYVCAASATPLVAAFLATGLSPGAGIAFLITGPATNISTLGLVSSLHGRKAAIAFAAVMVTFAVTAGVAINAAFGALSVPSLAALMEETPSVLQQASLVLLTGLFLRSIVRRGLRSFVGELREGLGWAH
;
A
#
# COMPACT_ATOMS: atom_id res chain seq x y z
N GLY A 1 -14.52 3.51 -19.82
CA GLY A 1 -13.78 2.27 -20.15
C GLY A 1 -13.49 1.42 -18.92
N LEU A 2 -12.38 1.66 -18.22
CA LEU A 2 -11.92 0.78 -17.12
C LEU A 2 -12.78 0.83 -15.84
N ARG A 3 -13.50 1.95 -15.57
CA ARG A 3 -14.29 2.14 -14.34
C ARG A 3 -15.55 1.26 -14.25
N SER A 4 -16.13 0.78 -15.36
CA SER A 4 -17.32 -0.08 -15.35
C SER A 4 -16.99 -1.58 -15.28
N ALA A 5 -15.77 -1.97 -15.64
CA ALA A 5 -15.32 -3.36 -15.65
C ALA A 5 -14.95 -3.89 -14.26
N PHE A 6 -14.46 -3.03 -13.35
CA PHE A 6 -13.85 -3.51 -12.11
C PHE A 6 -14.82 -3.67 -10.93
N LEU A 7 -15.96 -2.97 -10.89
CA LEU A 7 -16.93 -3.09 -9.80
C LEU A 7 -18.38 -2.99 -10.32
N PRO A 8 -19.03 -4.12 -10.67
CA PRO A 8 -20.42 -4.13 -11.12
C PRO A 8 -21.35 -3.62 -10.01
N GLN A 9 -22.49 -3.03 -10.40
CA GLN A 9 -23.52 -2.51 -9.48
C GLN A 9 -24.02 -3.55 -8.44
N ARG A 10 -23.87 -4.84 -8.75
CA ARG A 10 -24.16 -5.94 -7.82
C ARG A 10 -23.23 -5.95 -6.60
N SER A 11 -21.94 -5.66 -6.79
CA SER A 11 -20.95 -5.62 -5.70
C SER A 11 -21.22 -4.45 -4.74
N ILE A 12 -21.66 -3.30 -5.28
CA ILE A 12 -22.02 -2.13 -4.46
C ILE A 12 -23.25 -2.42 -3.61
N ARG A 13 -24.32 -2.95 -4.21
CA ARG A 13 -25.52 -3.40 -3.47
C ARG A 13 -25.23 -4.48 -2.44
N TRP A 14 -24.22 -5.31 -2.68
CA TRP A 14 -23.77 -6.28 -1.68
C TRP A 14 -23.05 -5.61 -0.52
N MET A 15 -22.24 -4.57 -0.75
CA MET A 15 -21.61 -3.80 0.33
C MET A 15 -22.60 -3.03 1.21
N GLU A 16 -23.77 -2.65 0.69
CA GLU A 16 -24.77 -1.86 1.44
C GLU A 16 -25.43 -2.61 2.60
N ARG A 17 -25.55 -3.95 2.54
CA ARG A 17 -26.38 -4.67 3.53
C ARG A 17 -25.68 -4.79 4.89
N GLY A 18 -26.46 -4.70 5.97
CA GLY A 18 -25.98 -4.89 7.34
C GLY A 18 -25.39 -3.62 7.96
N GLY A 19 -24.82 -3.75 9.17
CA GLY A 19 -24.19 -2.64 9.90
C GLY A 19 -22.75 -2.35 9.44
N ALA A 20 -22.17 -1.26 9.94
CA ALA A 20 -20.86 -0.75 9.53
C ALA A 20 -19.72 -1.80 9.55
N VAL A 21 -19.71 -2.72 10.52
CA VAL A 21 -18.71 -3.80 10.58
C VAL A 21 -18.85 -4.78 9.41
N SER A 22 -20.09 -5.18 9.08
CA SER A 22 -20.34 -6.07 7.94
C SER A 22 -20.00 -5.39 6.62
N GLN A 23 -20.33 -4.10 6.51
CA GLN A 23 -19.98 -3.29 5.35
C GLN A 23 -18.45 -3.17 5.19
N ALA A 24 -17.73 -2.89 6.27
CA ALA A 24 -16.26 -2.84 6.28
C ALA A 24 -15.65 -4.18 5.83
N GLY A 25 -16.13 -5.31 6.37
CA GLY A 25 -15.66 -6.63 5.95
C GLY A 25 -15.89 -6.92 4.47
N ARG A 26 -17.04 -6.53 3.92
CA ARG A 26 -17.32 -6.68 2.48
C ARG A 26 -16.44 -5.79 1.61
N GLY A 27 -16.18 -4.55 2.05
CA GLY A 27 -15.26 -3.65 1.37
C GLY A 27 -13.84 -4.20 1.34
N MET A 28 -13.35 -4.70 2.48
CA MET A 28 -12.03 -5.36 2.58
C MET A 28 -11.92 -6.57 1.65
N LEU A 29 -12.93 -7.47 1.65
CA LEU A 29 -12.94 -8.66 0.78
C LEU A 29 -12.93 -8.29 -0.70
N ILE A 30 -13.62 -7.20 -1.07
CA ILE A 30 -13.60 -6.69 -2.44
C ILE A 30 -12.22 -6.11 -2.79
N GLY A 31 -11.48 -5.51 -1.84
CA GLY A 31 -10.15 -4.93 -2.09
C GLY A 31 -9.04 -5.95 -2.29
N LEU A 32 -9.12 -7.11 -1.64
CA LEU A 32 -8.09 -8.14 -1.60
C LEU A 32 -7.54 -8.62 -2.98
N PRO A 33 -8.37 -8.85 -4.03
CA PRO A 33 -7.86 -9.30 -5.33
C PRO A 33 -7.23 -8.18 -6.17
N PHE A 34 -7.26 -6.92 -5.73
CA PHE A 34 -6.79 -5.79 -6.53
C PHE A 34 -5.36 -5.41 -6.16
N PRO A 35 -4.34 -5.69 -7.00
CA PRO A 35 -2.97 -5.23 -6.78
C PRO A 35 -2.85 -3.76 -7.18
N ILE A 36 -3.59 -2.89 -6.49
CA ILE A 36 -3.62 -1.46 -6.77
C ILE A 36 -2.80 -0.75 -5.69
N CYS A 37 -1.75 -0.06 -6.10
CA CYS A 37 -0.94 0.76 -5.22
C CYS A 37 -1.72 1.97 -4.69
N SER A 38 -1.14 2.68 -3.71
CA SER A 38 -1.68 3.93 -3.14
C SER A 38 -2.07 4.97 -4.20
N CYS A 39 -1.38 5.02 -5.34
CA CYS A 39 -1.70 5.93 -6.45
C CYS A 39 -3.03 5.58 -7.14
N GLY A 40 -3.29 4.29 -7.37
CA GLY A 40 -4.45 3.84 -8.14
C GLY A 40 -5.73 3.69 -7.31
N VAL A 41 -5.61 3.55 -5.99
CA VAL A 41 -6.78 3.33 -5.11
C VAL A 41 -7.60 4.60 -4.93
N VAL A 42 -6.98 5.78 -5.01
CA VAL A 42 -7.61 7.10 -4.87
C VAL A 42 -8.78 7.32 -5.85
N PRO A 43 -8.59 7.20 -7.19
CA PRO A 43 -9.68 7.38 -8.14
C PRO A 43 -10.75 6.28 -8.01
N LEU A 44 -10.36 5.07 -7.60
CA LEU A 44 -11.30 3.96 -7.43
C LEU A 44 -12.20 4.17 -6.21
N TYR A 45 -11.62 4.65 -5.10
CA TYR A 45 -12.35 5.05 -3.90
C TYR A 45 -13.35 6.18 -4.19
N ARG A 46 -12.93 7.22 -4.91
CA ARG A 46 -13.83 8.30 -5.33
C ARG A 46 -14.99 7.75 -6.16
N SER A 47 -14.71 6.84 -7.10
CA SER A 47 -15.75 6.19 -7.90
C SER A 47 -16.70 5.32 -7.06
N LEU A 48 -16.21 4.68 -5.99
CA LEU A 48 -17.03 3.88 -5.07
C LEU A 48 -18.02 4.76 -4.31
N ILE A 49 -17.53 5.84 -3.71
CA ILE A 49 -18.35 6.80 -2.96
C ILE A 49 -19.39 7.46 -3.88
N GLN A 50 -18.99 7.88 -5.09
CA GLN A 50 -19.91 8.48 -6.07
C GLN A 50 -21.02 7.53 -6.52
N ARG A 51 -20.76 6.22 -6.55
CA ARG A 51 -21.77 5.20 -6.86
C ARG A 51 -22.62 4.79 -5.66
N GLY A 52 -22.47 5.46 -4.51
CA GLY A 52 -23.27 5.22 -3.32
C GLY A 52 -22.77 4.09 -2.42
N ALA A 53 -21.54 3.60 -2.60
CA ALA A 53 -20.98 2.63 -1.66
C ALA A 53 -20.93 3.22 -0.24
N PRO A 54 -21.30 2.44 0.80
CA PRO A 54 -21.29 2.97 2.16
C PRO A 54 -19.86 3.34 2.58
N PRO A 55 -19.65 4.48 3.27
CA PRO A 55 -18.31 4.93 3.65
C PRO A 55 -17.52 3.90 4.47
N ALA A 56 -18.19 3.08 5.29
CA ALA A 56 -17.58 1.98 6.01
C ALA A 56 -16.91 0.94 5.10
N ALA A 57 -17.61 0.50 4.04
CA ALA A 57 -17.03 -0.42 3.07
C ALA A 57 -15.94 0.24 2.23
N ALA A 58 -16.17 1.47 1.77
CA ALA A 58 -15.20 2.19 0.95
C ALA A 58 -13.88 2.44 1.72
N MET A 59 -13.94 2.83 2.99
CA MET A 59 -12.74 3.06 3.81
C MET A 59 -11.98 1.77 4.09
N ALA A 60 -12.68 0.68 4.38
CA ALA A 60 -12.03 -0.62 4.53
C ALA A 60 -11.38 -1.08 3.22
N PHE A 61 -12.04 -0.88 2.08
CA PHE A 61 -11.47 -1.11 0.76
C PHE A 61 -10.20 -0.27 0.51
N LEU A 62 -10.23 1.02 0.86
CA LEU A 62 -9.11 1.95 0.70
C LEU A 62 -7.84 1.49 1.40
N VAL A 63 -7.98 0.96 2.62
CA VAL A 63 -6.86 0.45 3.43
C VAL A 63 -6.45 -0.96 2.98
N ALA A 64 -7.42 -1.83 2.75
CA ALA A 64 -7.15 -3.25 2.44
C ALA A 64 -6.43 -3.46 1.10
N THR A 65 -6.76 -2.65 0.09
CA THR A 65 -6.25 -2.84 -1.27
C THR A 65 -4.71 -2.80 -1.37
N PRO A 66 -4.02 -1.76 -0.85
CA PRO A 66 -2.56 -1.73 -0.88
C PRO A 66 -1.89 -2.65 0.15
N GLU A 67 -2.59 -3.09 1.20
CA GLU A 67 -2.00 -3.84 2.33
C GLU A 67 -2.16 -5.36 2.23
N LEU A 68 -3.30 -5.82 1.72
CA LEU A 68 -3.66 -7.24 1.62
C LEU A 68 -3.55 -7.79 0.19
N GLY A 69 -3.07 -6.95 -0.74
CA GLY A 69 -2.91 -7.32 -2.14
C GLY A 69 -1.99 -8.53 -2.33
N LEU A 70 -2.19 -9.24 -3.44
CA LEU A 70 -1.38 -10.41 -3.78
C LEU A 70 0.12 -10.06 -3.87
N ASP A 71 0.44 -8.84 -4.31
CA ASP A 71 1.81 -8.31 -4.34
C ASP A 71 2.44 -8.21 -2.94
N ALA A 72 1.67 -7.74 -1.95
CA ALA A 72 2.15 -7.68 -0.57
C ALA A 72 2.46 -9.08 -0.02
N VAL A 73 1.64 -10.08 -0.32
CA VAL A 73 1.88 -11.48 0.09
C VAL A 73 3.12 -12.05 -0.61
N LEU A 74 3.19 -11.93 -1.94
CA LEU A 74 4.27 -12.51 -2.75
C LEU A 74 5.63 -11.92 -2.42
N LEU A 75 5.69 -10.63 -2.04
CA LEU A 75 6.94 -9.99 -1.62
C LEU A 75 7.28 -10.25 -0.15
N SER A 76 6.28 -10.32 0.74
CA SER A 76 6.54 -10.48 2.18
C SER A 76 7.02 -11.87 2.55
N ILE A 77 6.49 -12.93 1.93
CA ILE A 77 6.88 -14.31 2.26
C ILE A 77 8.40 -14.53 2.12
N PRO A 78 9.03 -14.22 0.96
CA PRO A 78 10.47 -14.41 0.82
C PRO A 78 11.27 -13.42 1.66
N LEU A 79 10.82 -12.16 1.81
CA LEU A 79 11.63 -11.11 2.43
C LEU A 79 11.53 -11.05 3.97
N LEU A 80 10.36 -11.33 4.53
CA LEU A 80 10.07 -11.22 5.96
C LEU A 80 9.85 -12.59 6.62
N GLY A 81 9.74 -13.65 5.83
CA GLY A 81 9.33 -14.97 6.28
C GLY A 81 7.81 -15.10 6.48
N PRO A 82 7.30 -16.34 6.54
CA PRO A 82 5.87 -16.60 6.63
C PRO A 82 5.24 -16.08 7.93
N GLN A 83 5.97 -16.12 9.05
CA GLN A 83 5.45 -15.72 10.36
C GLN A 83 5.16 -14.21 10.43
N VAL A 84 6.14 -13.38 10.07
CA VAL A 84 5.97 -11.91 10.04
C VAL A 84 4.96 -11.51 8.98
N THR A 85 4.92 -12.22 7.84
CA THR A 85 3.91 -11.98 6.79
C THR A 85 2.50 -12.23 7.29
N ILE A 86 2.24 -13.34 8.00
CA ILE A 86 0.91 -13.63 8.55
C ILE A 86 0.50 -12.55 9.56
N LEU A 87 1.43 -12.14 10.44
CA LEU A 87 1.17 -11.06 11.39
C LEU A 87 0.83 -9.75 10.67
N ARG A 88 1.64 -9.36 9.66
CA ARG A 88 1.38 -8.18 8.82
C ARG A 88 -0.03 -8.22 8.22
N LEU A 89 -0.41 -9.32 7.56
CA LEU A 89 -1.70 -9.45 6.89
C LEU A 89 -2.86 -9.45 7.89
N ALA A 90 -2.71 -10.13 9.03
CA ALA A 90 -3.71 -10.14 10.08
C ALA A 90 -3.91 -8.74 10.67
N THR A 91 -2.82 -8.02 10.96
CA THR A 91 -2.90 -6.66 11.47
C THR A 91 -3.49 -5.70 10.45
N ALA A 92 -3.07 -5.78 9.18
CA ALA A 92 -3.63 -4.97 8.09
C ALA A 92 -5.14 -5.20 7.92
N ALA A 93 -5.60 -6.45 7.95
CA ALA A 93 -7.02 -6.78 7.88
C ALA A 93 -7.80 -6.22 9.07
N LEU A 94 -7.25 -6.36 10.29
CA LEU A 94 -7.85 -5.81 11.50
C LEU A 94 -7.96 -4.28 11.42
N VAL A 95 -6.89 -3.60 11.01
CA VAL A 95 -6.86 -2.14 10.84
C VAL A 95 -7.87 -1.69 9.79
N ALA A 96 -7.95 -2.36 8.63
CA ALA A 96 -8.94 -2.05 7.60
C ALA A 96 -10.39 -2.16 8.12
N LEU A 97 -10.70 -3.21 8.88
CA LEU A 97 -12.01 -3.39 9.52
C LEU A 97 -12.31 -2.29 10.53
N LEU A 98 -11.34 -1.98 11.39
CA LEU A 98 -11.49 -0.98 12.45
C LEU A 98 -11.63 0.43 11.89
N VAL A 99 -10.87 0.79 10.85
CA VAL A 99 -11.01 2.07 10.15
C VAL A 99 -12.37 2.15 9.47
N GLY A 100 -12.79 1.10 8.76
CA GLY A 100 -14.12 1.03 8.15
C GLY A 100 -15.24 1.19 9.19
N TRP A 101 -15.10 0.54 10.34
CA TRP A 101 -16.10 0.60 11.41
C TRP A 101 -16.09 1.94 12.16
N LEU A 102 -14.94 2.36 12.69
CA LEU A 102 -14.82 3.52 13.57
C LEU A 102 -14.87 4.85 12.80
N VAL A 103 -14.26 4.90 11.62
CA VAL A 103 -14.23 6.13 10.83
C VAL A 103 -15.37 6.10 9.83
N GLY A 104 -15.41 5.09 8.97
CA GLY A 104 -16.42 4.98 7.92
C GLY A 104 -17.85 4.83 8.46
N GLY A 105 -18.05 4.10 9.56
CA GLY A 105 -19.37 3.96 10.20
C GLY A 105 -19.93 5.25 10.81
N ARG A 106 -19.07 6.26 11.07
CA ARG A 106 -19.47 7.57 11.62
C ARG A 106 -19.68 8.63 10.54
N ILE A 107 -19.31 8.33 9.29
CA ILE A 107 -19.50 9.21 8.15
C ILE A 107 -20.91 8.98 7.59
N LYS A 108 -21.70 10.04 7.48
CA LYS A 108 -22.98 9.98 6.76
C LYS A 108 -22.69 9.73 5.28
N ALA A 109 -23.31 8.71 4.70
CA ALA A 109 -23.26 8.50 3.26
C ALA A 109 -23.75 9.79 2.57
N ALA A 110 -22.90 10.37 1.73
CA ALA A 110 -23.28 11.55 0.96
C ALA A 110 -24.51 11.18 0.13
N LEU A 111 -25.61 11.91 0.34
CA LEU A 111 -26.85 11.70 -0.38
C LEU A 111 -26.57 11.83 -1.87
N ARG A 112 -27.02 10.81 -2.62
CA ARG A 112 -26.89 10.58 -4.06
C ARG A 112 -26.68 11.88 -4.85
N ALA A 113 -25.44 12.16 -5.22
CA ALA A 113 -25.15 13.15 -6.26
C ALA A 113 -25.39 12.46 -7.60
N GLU A 114 -26.42 12.97 -8.29
CA GLU A 114 -26.90 12.71 -9.65
C GLU A 114 -26.28 11.58 -10.47
N GLU A 115 -27.22 10.80 -11.00
CA GLU A 115 -27.13 9.84 -12.08
C GLU A 115 -26.40 10.41 -13.32
N GLN A 116 -25.07 10.40 -13.31
CA GLN A 116 -24.31 10.41 -14.55
C GLN A 116 -24.14 8.97 -15.04
N ALA A 117 -25.23 8.49 -15.64
CA ALA A 117 -25.21 7.36 -16.55
C ALA A 117 -24.39 7.73 -17.79
N VAL A 118 -23.08 7.46 -17.75
CA VAL A 118 -22.32 7.27 -18.99
C VAL A 118 -22.38 5.78 -19.31
N SER A 119 -23.40 5.40 -20.07
CA SER A 119 -23.41 4.14 -20.81
C SER A 119 -22.23 4.16 -21.79
N SER A 120 -21.31 3.23 -21.62
CA SER A 120 -20.36 2.89 -22.67
C SER A 120 -20.49 1.39 -22.86
N ASP A 121 -21.33 1.06 -23.83
CA ASP A 121 -21.64 -0.28 -24.30
C ASP A 121 -20.51 -0.80 -25.19
N TYR A 122 -19.28 -0.79 -24.65
CA TYR A 122 -18.13 -1.33 -25.33
C TYR A 122 -17.33 -2.16 -24.34
N ALA A 123 -17.60 -3.47 -24.34
CA ALA A 123 -16.71 -4.46 -23.75
C ALA A 123 -15.62 -4.76 -24.79
N PRO A 124 -14.40 -4.22 -24.66
CA PRO A 124 -13.33 -4.56 -25.59
C PRO A 124 -13.05 -6.06 -25.53
N SER A 125 -12.75 -6.64 -26.69
CA SER A 125 -12.32 -8.04 -26.80
C SER A 125 -11.14 -8.34 -25.87
N LEU A 126 -11.00 -9.61 -25.46
CA LEU A 126 -9.91 -10.08 -24.60
C LEU A 126 -8.52 -9.67 -25.13
N THR A 127 -8.35 -9.63 -26.46
CA THR A 127 -7.12 -9.18 -27.13
C THR A 127 -6.91 -7.67 -27.03
N ALA A 128 -7.95 -6.85 -27.17
CA ALA A 128 -7.87 -5.41 -26.95
C ALA A 128 -7.60 -5.07 -25.48
N ARG A 129 -8.18 -5.82 -24.53
CA ARG A 129 -7.90 -5.71 -23.10
C ARG A 129 -6.45 -6.04 -22.77
N LEU A 130 -5.93 -7.14 -23.32
CA LEU A 130 -4.55 -7.55 -23.09
C LEU A 130 -3.56 -6.56 -23.71
N GLY A 131 -3.85 -6.02 -24.89
CA GLY A 131 -3.02 -5.01 -25.54
C GLY A 131 -2.95 -3.69 -24.77
N VAL A 132 -4.09 -3.22 -24.22
CA VAL A 132 -4.12 -2.04 -23.35
C VAL A 132 -3.40 -2.31 -22.02
N ALA A 133 -3.65 -3.46 -21.38
CA ALA A 133 -3.00 -3.84 -20.13
C ALA A 133 -1.47 -3.94 -20.29
N LEU A 134 -0.99 -4.54 -21.38
CA LEU A 134 0.44 -4.62 -21.69
C LEU A 134 1.04 -3.23 -21.94
N ARG A 135 0.42 -2.40 -22.80
CA ARG A 135 0.95 -1.05 -23.07
C ARG A 135 0.98 -0.15 -21.84
N SER A 136 -0.10 -0.14 -21.06
CA SER A 136 -0.18 0.65 -19.83
C SER A 136 0.75 0.09 -18.75
N GLY A 137 0.84 -1.24 -18.62
CA GLY A 137 1.70 -1.91 -17.66
C GLY A 137 3.19 -1.71 -17.93
N THR A 138 3.64 -1.82 -19.19
CA THR A 138 5.07 -1.67 -19.55
C THR A 138 5.50 -0.23 -19.81
N GLY A 139 4.55 0.70 -19.87
CA GLY A 139 4.80 2.12 -20.12
C GLY A 139 4.48 2.93 -18.88
N GLU A 140 3.26 3.45 -18.83
CA GLU A 140 2.79 4.43 -17.84
C GLU A 140 2.99 3.99 -16.38
N VAL A 141 2.71 2.72 -16.06
CA VAL A 141 2.90 2.20 -14.70
C VAL A 141 4.38 2.15 -14.33
N VAL A 142 5.24 1.62 -15.22
CA VAL A 142 6.69 1.59 -14.99
C VAL A 142 7.24 3.00 -14.88
N ASP A 143 6.81 3.89 -15.78
CA ASP A 143 7.24 5.28 -15.85
C ASP A 143 7.02 6.02 -14.52
N HIS A 144 5.88 5.80 -13.86
CA HIS A 144 5.55 6.42 -12.56
C HIS A 144 6.12 5.70 -11.34
N THR A 145 6.36 4.38 -11.43
CA THR A 145 6.76 3.58 -10.25
C THR A 145 8.29 3.44 -10.16
N ALA A 146 8.99 3.43 -11.29
CA ALA A 146 10.44 3.25 -11.34
C ALA A 146 11.24 4.31 -10.53
N PRO A 147 10.89 5.62 -10.54
CA PRO A 147 11.62 6.61 -9.73
C PRO A 147 11.62 6.32 -8.24
N TRP A 148 10.46 5.96 -7.72
CA TRP A 148 10.28 5.64 -6.30
C TRP A 148 10.94 4.32 -5.92
N ILE A 149 10.90 3.30 -6.79
CA ILE A 149 11.60 2.03 -6.56
C ILE A 149 13.12 2.25 -6.54
N ILE A 150 13.67 2.98 -7.50
CA ILE A 150 15.11 3.28 -7.56
C ILE A 150 15.55 4.12 -6.36
N LEU A 151 14.77 5.15 -6.01
CA LEU A 151 15.04 5.97 -4.82
C LEU A 151 14.99 5.11 -3.56
N GLY A 152 13.97 4.26 -3.40
CA GLY A 152 13.85 3.35 -2.26
C GLY A 152 15.02 2.38 -2.16
N LEU A 153 15.46 1.80 -3.28
CA LEU A 153 16.63 0.92 -3.34
C LEU A 153 17.93 1.67 -3.03
N GLY A 154 18.09 2.90 -3.54
CA GLY A 154 19.24 3.75 -3.26
C GLY A 154 19.31 4.18 -1.79
N VAL A 155 18.17 4.59 -1.22
CA VAL A 155 18.06 4.91 0.22
C VAL A 155 18.35 3.67 1.05
N ALA A 156 17.79 2.52 0.71
CA ALA A 156 18.09 1.27 1.40
C ALA A 156 19.59 0.99 1.39
N ALA A 157 20.24 1.02 0.22
CA ALA A 157 21.67 0.78 0.06
C ALA A 157 22.56 1.80 0.83
N LEU A 158 22.14 3.06 0.91
CA LEU A 158 22.85 4.10 1.67
C LEU A 158 22.63 3.99 3.18
N VAL A 159 21.44 3.58 3.60
CA VAL A 159 21.05 3.49 5.01
C VAL A 159 21.60 2.21 5.65
N THR A 160 21.75 1.10 4.91
CA THR A 160 22.33 -0.16 5.41
C THR A 160 23.64 0.03 6.19
N PRO A 161 24.69 0.70 5.65
CA PRO A 161 25.94 0.93 6.40
C PRO A 161 25.77 1.88 7.60
N LEU A 162 24.79 2.79 7.56
CA LEU A 162 24.50 3.67 8.71
C LEU A 162 23.80 2.91 9.85
N LEU A 163 23.05 1.85 9.54
CA LEU A 163 22.32 1.03 10.52
C LEU A 163 23.16 -0.07 11.15
N GLU A 164 24.24 -0.52 10.50
CA GLU A 164 25.22 -1.46 11.08
C GLU A 164 25.91 -0.92 12.35
N SER A 165 25.75 0.37 12.67
CA SER A 165 26.22 0.96 13.94
C SER A 165 25.46 0.47 15.19
N GLY A 166 24.45 -0.40 15.04
CA GLY A 166 23.88 -1.21 16.14
C GLY A 166 22.94 -0.47 17.10
N TRP A 167 22.75 0.83 16.92
CA TRP A 167 21.90 1.67 17.78
C TRP A 167 20.41 1.29 17.70
N LEU A 168 19.93 0.73 16.59
CA LEU A 168 18.52 0.34 16.43
C LEU A 168 18.08 -0.71 17.46
N GLY A 169 18.94 -1.70 17.73
CA GLY A 169 18.66 -2.73 18.73
C GLY A 169 18.73 -2.24 20.18
N SER A 170 19.25 -1.03 20.41
CA SER A 170 19.32 -0.41 21.75
C SER A 170 18.08 0.42 22.10
N LEU A 171 17.18 0.66 21.14
CA LEU A 171 15.95 1.39 21.38
C LEU A 171 14.97 0.55 22.20
N PRO A 172 14.23 1.16 23.14
CA PRO A 172 13.15 0.45 23.83
C PRO A 172 12.11 -0.08 22.83
N PRO A 173 11.57 -1.30 23.02
CA PRO A 173 10.66 -1.97 22.05
C PRO A 173 9.33 -1.28 21.75
N VAL A 174 9.04 -0.16 22.42
CA VAL A 174 7.86 0.69 22.16
C VAL A 174 8.25 1.94 21.40
N THR A 175 9.46 2.45 21.64
CA THR A 175 9.97 3.69 21.06
C THR A 175 10.29 3.51 19.58
N ASP A 176 10.90 2.39 19.22
CA ASP A 176 11.14 2.03 17.83
C ASP A 176 9.83 1.90 17.04
N VAL A 177 8.81 1.24 17.59
CA VAL A 177 7.48 1.10 16.99
C VAL A 177 6.87 2.48 16.71
N PHE A 178 6.93 3.38 17.69
CA PHE A 178 6.38 4.73 17.54
C PHE A 178 7.12 5.53 16.47
N ILE A 179 8.46 5.51 16.49
CA ILE A 179 9.29 6.20 15.49
C ILE A 179 8.98 5.69 14.10
N PHE A 180 8.97 4.37 13.90
CA PHE A 180 8.74 3.77 12.59
C PHE A 180 7.30 3.92 12.09
N ALA A 181 6.29 3.91 12.98
CA ALA A 181 4.92 4.29 12.60
C ALA A 181 4.84 5.74 12.11
N LEU A 182 5.55 6.66 12.77
CA LEU A 182 5.53 8.08 12.40
C LEU A 182 6.37 8.36 11.14
N LEU A 183 7.43 7.60 10.90
CA LEU A 183 8.19 7.65 9.66
C LEU A 183 7.38 7.12 8.48
N GLY A 184 6.55 6.09 8.69
CA GLY A 184 5.65 5.59 7.65
C GLY A 184 4.59 6.63 7.26
N PHE A 185 3.97 7.28 8.24
CA PHE A 185 2.85 8.22 8.06
C PHE A 185 2.99 9.27 6.93
N PRO A 186 4.10 10.04 6.79
CA PRO A 186 4.25 11.01 5.70
C PRO A 186 4.78 10.39 4.40
N THR A 187 5.30 9.16 4.44
CA THR A 187 6.03 8.60 3.30
C THR A 187 5.09 8.10 2.22
N TYR A 188 5.23 8.65 1.02
CA TYR A 188 4.53 8.15 -0.16
C TYR A 188 5.25 6.91 -0.71
N VAL A 189 5.15 5.80 0.02
CA VAL A 189 5.83 4.54 -0.30
C VAL A 189 4.77 3.46 -0.44
N CYS A 190 4.77 2.76 -1.58
CA CYS A 190 3.84 1.64 -1.79
C CYS A 190 4.30 0.41 -1.00
N ALA A 191 3.38 -0.52 -0.73
CA ALA A 191 3.69 -1.75 -0.02
C ALA A 191 4.84 -2.54 -0.66
N ALA A 192 4.93 -2.53 -1.99
CA ALA A 192 5.98 -3.21 -2.73
C ALA A 192 7.39 -2.67 -2.46
N SER A 193 7.56 -1.35 -2.29
CA SER A 193 8.86 -0.75 -1.97
C SER A 193 9.13 -0.66 -0.46
N ALA A 194 8.10 -0.60 0.37
CA ALA A 194 8.24 -0.61 1.83
C ALA A 194 8.72 -1.98 2.36
N THR A 195 8.35 -3.09 1.70
CA THR A 195 8.66 -4.45 2.16
C THR A 195 10.16 -4.77 2.15
N PRO A 196 10.91 -4.53 1.05
CA PRO A 196 12.37 -4.71 1.05
C PRO A 196 13.09 -3.79 2.04
N LEU A 197 12.60 -2.55 2.20
CA LEU A 197 13.17 -1.60 3.15
C LEU A 197 13.07 -2.12 4.59
N VAL A 198 11.90 -2.62 4.98
CA VAL A 198 11.70 -3.22 6.30
C VAL A 198 12.50 -4.51 6.47
N ALA A 199 12.60 -5.34 5.44
CA ALA A 199 13.44 -6.54 5.49
C ALA A 199 14.92 -6.20 5.80
N ALA A 200 15.47 -5.16 5.15
CA ALA A 200 16.81 -4.67 5.45
C ALA A 200 16.94 -4.17 6.90
N PHE A 201 15.94 -3.44 7.41
CA PHE A 201 15.96 -2.94 8.78
C PHE A 201 15.87 -4.05 9.83
N LEU A 202 15.03 -5.06 9.61
CA LEU A 202 14.93 -6.24 10.47
C LEU A 202 16.26 -7.01 10.50
N ALA A 203 16.95 -7.10 9.36
CA ALA A 203 18.28 -7.71 9.29
C ALA A 203 19.34 -6.95 10.11
N THR A 204 19.16 -5.64 10.31
CA THR A 204 20.03 -4.79 11.16
C THR A 204 19.56 -4.68 12.62
N GLY A 205 18.54 -5.45 13.03
CA GLY A 205 18.07 -5.51 14.42
C GLY A 205 16.86 -4.63 14.75
N LEU A 206 16.12 -4.11 13.75
CA LEU A 206 14.80 -3.52 13.99
C LEU A 206 13.83 -4.57 14.54
N SER A 207 12.95 -4.20 15.46
CA SER A 207 11.92 -5.13 15.93
C SER A 207 10.85 -5.43 14.86
N PRO A 208 10.31 -6.67 14.82
CA PRO A 208 9.22 -7.04 13.90
C PRO A 208 7.99 -6.13 14.01
N GLY A 209 7.64 -5.71 15.24
CA GLY A 209 6.53 -4.81 15.50
C GLY A 209 6.73 -3.42 14.90
N ALA A 210 7.95 -2.88 14.94
CA ALA A 210 8.26 -1.58 14.34
C ALA A 210 8.21 -1.67 12.80
N GLY A 211 8.72 -2.76 12.23
CA GLY A 211 8.58 -3.04 10.80
C GLY A 211 7.12 -3.10 10.34
N ILE A 212 6.26 -3.83 11.05
CA ILE A 212 4.83 -3.94 10.73
C ILE A 212 4.12 -2.58 10.90
N ALA A 213 4.45 -1.81 11.94
CA ALA A 213 3.86 -0.49 12.13
C ALA A 213 4.21 0.47 10.99
N PHE A 214 5.45 0.44 10.49
CA PHE A 214 5.86 1.16 9.27
C PHE A 214 5.10 0.67 8.03
N LEU A 215 4.99 -0.66 7.85
CA LEU A 215 4.32 -1.25 6.68
C LEU A 215 2.83 -0.93 6.62
N ILE A 216 2.15 -0.75 7.76
CA ILE A 216 0.73 -0.37 7.80
C ILE A 216 0.55 1.13 7.57
N THR A 217 1.43 1.96 8.12
CA THR A 217 1.28 3.41 8.05
C THR A 217 1.76 4.00 6.72
N GLY A 218 2.81 3.45 6.10
CA GLY A 218 3.34 3.95 4.83
C GLY A 218 2.31 3.96 3.68
N PRO A 219 1.87 2.78 3.20
CA PRO A 219 0.99 2.70 2.03
C PRO A 219 -0.41 3.26 2.31
N ALA A 220 -0.94 3.09 3.52
CA ALA A 220 -2.32 3.45 3.84
C ALA A 220 -2.52 4.90 4.36
N THR A 221 -1.55 5.54 5.04
CA THR A 221 -1.70 6.90 5.63
C THR A 221 -0.96 8.02 4.90
N ASN A 222 -0.60 7.82 3.65
CA ASN A 222 0.11 8.83 2.87
C ASN A 222 -0.71 10.13 2.60
N ILE A 223 -0.01 11.17 2.16
CA ILE A 223 -0.57 12.51 1.92
C ILE A 223 -1.72 12.52 0.90
N SER A 224 -1.69 11.66 -0.12
CA SER A 224 -2.75 11.59 -1.12
C SER A 224 -4.01 10.94 -0.55
N THR A 225 -3.87 9.89 0.26
CA THR A 225 -5.01 9.25 0.94
C THR A 225 -5.66 10.22 1.93
N LEU A 226 -4.86 10.92 2.73
CA LEU A 226 -5.37 11.92 3.68
C LEU A 226 -6.02 13.10 2.97
N GLY A 227 -5.43 13.59 1.87
CA GLY A 227 -6.01 14.63 1.02
C GLY A 227 -7.34 14.19 0.41
N LEU A 228 -7.43 12.95 -0.09
CA LEU A 228 -8.66 12.37 -0.61
C LEU A 228 -9.75 12.30 0.46
N VAL A 229 -9.45 11.71 1.63
CA VAL A 229 -10.40 11.58 2.73
C VAL A 229 -10.85 12.96 3.22
N SER A 230 -9.93 13.93 3.33
CA SER A 230 -10.25 15.30 3.71
C SER A 230 -11.14 15.99 2.68
N SER A 231 -10.91 15.76 1.38
CA SER A 231 -11.70 16.36 0.31
C SER A 231 -13.12 15.80 0.20
N LEU A 232 -13.31 14.50 0.48
CA LEU A 232 -14.60 13.82 0.32
C LEU A 232 -15.43 13.78 1.61
N HIS A 233 -14.78 13.69 2.77
CA HIS A 233 -15.43 13.47 4.06
C HIS A 233 -15.08 14.55 5.11
N GLY A 234 -14.30 15.55 4.72
CA GLY A 234 -13.89 16.66 5.57
C GLY A 234 -12.66 16.37 6.43
N ARG A 235 -12.02 17.45 6.89
CA ARG A 235 -10.75 17.40 7.65
C ARG A 235 -10.87 16.58 8.95
N LYS A 236 -12.03 16.63 9.62
CA LYS A 236 -12.27 15.83 10.85
C LYS A 236 -12.18 14.33 10.58
N ALA A 237 -12.73 13.86 9.45
CA ALA A 237 -12.65 12.45 9.07
C ALA A 237 -11.21 12.04 8.72
N ALA A 238 -10.44 12.91 8.05
CA ALA A 238 -9.04 12.65 7.74
C ALA A 238 -8.17 12.56 9.00
N ILE A 239 -8.38 13.46 9.97
CA ILE A 239 -7.69 13.40 11.27
C ILE A 239 -8.07 12.12 12.03
N ALA A 240 -9.36 11.77 12.06
CA ALA A 240 -9.81 10.54 12.69
C ALA A 240 -9.21 9.29 12.02
N PHE A 241 -9.16 9.27 10.69
CA PHE A 241 -8.50 8.21 9.91
C PHE A 241 -7.03 8.07 10.28
N ALA A 242 -6.26 9.17 10.25
CA ALA A 242 -4.87 9.20 10.64
C ALA A 242 -4.65 8.72 12.09
N ALA A 243 -5.43 9.25 13.02
CA ALA A 243 -5.32 8.92 14.44
C ALA A 243 -5.61 7.43 14.71
N VAL A 244 -6.66 6.88 14.11
CA VAL A 244 -7.00 5.46 14.19
C VAL A 244 -5.86 4.62 13.61
N MET A 245 -5.39 4.94 12.41
CA MET A 245 -4.31 4.21 11.74
C MET A 245 -3.03 4.16 12.58
N VAL A 246 -2.54 5.32 13.06
CA VAL A 246 -1.31 5.39 13.87
C VAL A 246 -1.50 4.69 15.21
N THR A 247 -2.62 4.90 15.88
CA THR A 247 -2.88 4.27 17.19
C THR A 247 -2.93 2.75 17.06
N PHE A 248 -3.64 2.21 16.07
CA PHE A 248 -3.72 0.78 15.86
C PHE A 248 -2.41 0.16 15.37
N ALA A 249 -1.66 0.85 14.49
CA ALA A 249 -0.34 0.39 14.07
C ALA A 249 0.63 0.30 15.25
N VAL A 250 0.67 1.33 16.11
CA VAL A 250 1.55 1.33 17.30
C VAL A 250 1.12 0.27 18.31
N THR A 251 -0.15 0.20 18.66
CA THR A 251 -0.66 -0.79 19.62
C THR A 251 -0.46 -2.22 19.14
N ALA A 252 -0.69 -2.49 17.85
CA ALA A 252 -0.42 -3.80 17.27
C ALA A 252 1.09 -4.11 17.22
N GLY A 253 1.93 -3.14 16.83
CA GLY A 253 3.38 -3.31 16.81
C GLY A 253 3.95 -3.62 18.19
N VAL A 254 3.51 -2.88 19.22
CA VAL A 254 3.89 -3.15 20.62
C VAL A 254 3.40 -4.53 21.07
N ALA A 255 2.17 -4.90 20.75
CA ALA A 255 1.62 -6.21 21.08
C ALA A 255 2.40 -7.35 20.40
N ILE A 256 2.83 -7.16 19.15
CA ILE A 256 3.65 -8.11 18.40
C ILE A 256 5.03 -8.23 19.04
N ASN A 257 5.66 -7.12 19.43
CA ASN A 257 6.94 -7.17 20.13
C ASN A 257 6.83 -7.89 21.48
N ALA A 258 5.73 -7.67 22.21
CA ALA A 258 5.50 -8.33 23.49
C ALA A 258 5.24 -9.85 23.34
N ALA A 259 4.48 -10.27 22.32
CA ALA A 259 4.11 -11.67 22.11
C ALA A 259 5.16 -12.45 21.31
N PHE A 260 5.91 -11.78 20.44
CA PHE A 260 6.75 -12.41 19.42
C PHE A 260 8.08 -11.68 19.20
N GLY A 261 8.58 -10.90 20.16
CA GLY A 261 9.83 -10.13 20.04
C GLY A 261 11.09 -10.98 19.78
N ALA A 262 11.02 -12.31 19.97
CA ALA A 262 12.07 -13.27 19.63
C ALA A 262 11.89 -13.96 18.26
N LEU A 263 10.99 -13.49 17.40
CA LEU A 263 10.83 -14.03 16.04
C LEU A 263 12.14 -13.88 15.26
N SER A 264 12.74 -15.01 14.90
CA SER A 264 13.88 -15.04 13.98
C SER A 264 13.37 -14.75 12.57
N VAL A 265 13.58 -13.53 12.10
CA VAL A 265 13.39 -13.16 10.68
C VAL A 265 14.47 -13.87 9.88
N PRO A 266 14.16 -14.45 8.70
CA PRO A 266 15.18 -15.04 7.83
C PRO A 266 16.32 -14.03 7.61
N SER A 267 17.57 -14.47 7.75
CA SER A 267 18.70 -13.59 7.45
C SER A 267 18.65 -13.24 5.97
N LEU A 268 18.80 -11.96 5.64
CA LEU A 268 18.92 -11.52 4.24
C LEU A 268 20.04 -12.28 3.51
N ALA A 269 21.06 -12.74 4.25
CA ALA A 269 22.14 -13.59 3.78
C ALA A 269 21.67 -14.94 3.22
N ALA A 270 20.66 -15.60 3.82
CA ALA A 270 20.12 -16.86 3.31
C ALA A 270 19.38 -16.69 1.98
N LEU A 271 18.84 -15.49 1.69
CA LEU A 271 18.25 -15.16 0.39
C LEU A 271 19.30 -14.85 -0.68
N MET A 272 20.54 -14.54 -0.28
CA MET A 272 21.67 -14.30 -1.18
C MET A 272 22.49 -15.56 -1.48
N GLU A 273 22.33 -16.64 -0.70
CA GLU A 273 23.02 -17.92 -0.92
C GLU A 273 22.36 -18.79 -2.01
N GLU A 274 21.09 -18.54 -2.35
CA GLU A 274 20.41 -19.22 -3.46
C GLU A 274 20.91 -18.68 -4.81
N THR A 275 21.54 -19.55 -5.61
CA THR A 275 21.92 -19.20 -6.99
C THR A 275 20.70 -18.70 -7.76
N PRO A 276 20.72 -17.47 -8.31
CA PRO A 276 19.54 -16.87 -8.90
C PRO A 276 19.06 -17.73 -10.08
N SER A 277 17.82 -18.18 -10.01
CA SER A 277 17.21 -18.99 -11.07
C SER A 277 17.27 -18.28 -12.43
N VAL A 278 17.28 -19.05 -13.52
CA VAL A 278 17.26 -18.49 -14.89
C VAL A 278 16.08 -17.53 -15.08
N LEU A 279 14.93 -17.81 -14.45
CA LEU A 279 13.76 -16.95 -14.46
C LEU A 279 13.99 -15.62 -13.73
N GLN A 280 14.67 -15.65 -12.58
CA GLN A 280 15.01 -14.44 -11.82
C GLN A 280 16.01 -13.55 -12.58
N GLN A 281 17.02 -14.16 -13.21
CA GLN A 281 17.97 -13.43 -14.04
C GLN A 281 17.30 -12.83 -15.27
N ALA A 282 16.44 -13.60 -15.95
CA ALA A 282 15.64 -13.10 -17.07
C ALA A 282 14.71 -11.95 -16.65
N SER A 283 14.06 -12.07 -15.50
CA SER A 283 13.18 -11.04 -14.96
C SER A 283 13.96 -9.78 -14.59
N LEU A 284 15.15 -9.92 -13.99
CA LEU A 284 16.04 -8.81 -13.67
C LEU A 284 16.47 -8.08 -14.95
N VAL A 285 17.00 -8.80 -15.95
CA VAL A 285 17.42 -8.21 -17.23
C VAL A 285 16.26 -7.48 -17.92
N LEU A 286 15.07 -8.09 -17.91
CA LEU A 286 13.88 -7.51 -18.53
C LEU A 286 13.39 -6.26 -17.79
N LEU A 287 13.34 -6.29 -16.45
CA LEU A 287 12.97 -5.14 -15.62
C LEU A 287 13.99 -4.01 -15.74
N THR A 288 15.30 -4.33 -15.68
CA THR A 288 16.38 -3.36 -15.90
C THR A 288 16.27 -2.73 -17.28
N GLY A 289 16.01 -3.52 -18.32
CA GLY A 289 15.78 -3.03 -19.68
C GLY A 289 14.56 -2.11 -19.79
N LEU A 290 13.45 -2.44 -19.11
CA LEU A 290 12.25 -1.60 -19.06
C LEU A 290 12.51 -0.28 -18.32
N PHE A 291 13.23 -0.32 -17.19
CA PHE A 291 13.57 0.88 -16.42
C PHE A 291 14.54 1.78 -17.20
N LEU A 292 15.57 1.20 -17.83
CA LEU A 292 16.47 1.93 -18.73
C LEU A 292 15.71 2.57 -19.89
N ARG A 293 14.81 1.83 -20.54
CA ARG A 293 13.97 2.35 -21.62
C ARG A 293 13.08 3.50 -21.14
N SER A 294 12.49 3.38 -19.95
CA SER A 294 11.69 4.44 -19.33
C SER A 294 12.53 5.71 -19.09
N ILE A 295 13.70 5.56 -18.46
CA ILE A 295 14.63 6.67 -18.18
C ILE A 295 15.10 7.34 -19.46
N VAL A 296 15.47 6.57 -20.49
CA VAL A 296 15.92 7.11 -21.78
C VAL A 296 14.78 7.82 -22.52
N ARG A 297 13.56 7.28 -22.48
CA ARG A 297 12.40 7.85 -23.18
C ARG A 297 11.90 9.14 -22.52
N ARG A 298 11.86 9.21 -21.19
CA ARG A 298 11.34 10.38 -20.45
C ARG A 298 12.41 11.42 -20.13
N GLY A 299 13.67 10.99 -20.12
CA GLY A 299 14.81 11.80 -19.70
C GLY A 299 14.89 11.95 -18.17
N LEU A 300 16.12 12.12 -17.67
CA LEU A 300 16.43 12.21 -16.24
C LEU A 300 15.67 13.35 -15.55
N ARG A 301 15.40 14.45 -16.27
CA ARG A 301 14.68 15.62 -15.74
C ARG A 301 13.22 15.32 -15.41
N SER A 302 12.51 14.56 -16.25
CA SER A 302 11.13 14.14 -15.97
C SER A 302 11.09 13.19 -14.77
N PHE A 303 12.10 12.35 -14.62
CA PHE A 303 12.23 11.38 -13.55
C PHE A 303 12.41 12.05 -12.18
N VAL A 304 13.29 13.06 -12.11
CA VAL A 304 13.47 13.89 -10.92
C VAL A 304 12.23 14.77 -10.66
N GLY A 305 11.53 15.20 -11.71
CA GLY A 305 10.27 15.95 -11.61
C GLY A 305 9.20 15.21 -10.83
N GLU A 306 9.00 13.92 -11.09
CA GLU A 306 8.00 13.12 -10.35
C GLU A 306 8.35 12.93 -8.87
N LEU A 307 9.63 12.75 -8.56
CA LEU A 307 10.08 12.69 -7.18
C LEU A 307 9.82 14.02 -6.48
N ARG A 308 10.05 15.15 -7.16
CA ARG A 308 9.81 16.50 -6.64
C ARG A 308 8.33 16.76 -6.40
N GLU A 309 7.47 16.34 -7.32
CA GLU A 309 6.01 16.45 -7.19
C GLU A 309 5.47 15.61 -6.03
N GLY A 310 5.89 14.35 -5.90
CA GLY A 310 5.42 13.49 -4.81
C GLY A 310 5.97 13.83 -3.43
N LEU A 311 7.16 14.47 -3.35
CA LEU A 311 7.71 15.01 -2.10
C LEU A 311 7.10 16.38 -1.72
N GLY A 312 6.21 16.95 -2.55
CA GLY A 312 5.60 18.25 -2.29
C GLY A 312 6.57 19.43 -2.40
N TRP A 313 7.70 19.27 -3.12
CA TRP A 313 8.73 20.30 -3.32
C TRP A 313 8.45 21.20 -4.53
N ALA A 314 7.21 21.19 -5.03
CA ALA A 314 6.76 22.03 -6.14
C ALA A 314 6.38 23.43 -5.63
N HIS A 315 7.37 24.32 -5.68
CA HIS A 315 7.18 25.75 -5.94
C HIS A 315 7.69 26.03 -7.35
#